data_AF-A0A0D9V2D3-F1
#
_entry.id   AF-A0A0D9V2D3-F1
#
_cell.length_a   1.000
_cell.length_b   1.000
_cell.length_c   1.000
_cell.angle_alpha   90.00
_cell.angle_beta   90.00
_cell.angle_gamma   90.00
#
_symmetry.space_group_name_H-M   'P 1'
#
loop_
_entity.id
_entity.type
_entity.pdbx_description
1 polymer ?
#
loop_
_entity_poly.entity_id
_entity_poly.type
_entity_poly.pdbx_seq_one_letter_code
_entity_poly.pdbx_strand_id
1 'polypeptide(L)' 'MPTKGGPRPWSCSSFLLLQALKISCLLLLLQQGVAPSSSAATATVAVGQPLSGGQRLVSKGGRFAVGLFQPEQ' A
#
# COMPACT_ATOMS: atom_id res chain seq x y z
N MET A 1 57.77 16.49 -20.27
CA MET A 1 57.04 16.25 -19.01
C MET A 1 55.54 16.34 -19.26
N PRO A 2 54.77 15.24 -19.16
CA PRO A 2 53.33 15.32 -18.95
C PRO A 2 52.97 14.81 -17.55
N THR A 3 52.21 15.61 -16.79
CA THR A 3 51.63 15.22 -15.51
C THR A 3 50.33 14.44 -15.76
N LYS A 4 50.29 13.21 -15.25
CA LYS A 4 49.17 12.27 -15.43
C LYS A 4 48.04 12.65 -14.47
N GLY A 5 46.93 13.15 -15.02
CA GLY A 5 45.71 13.43 -14.26
C GLY A 5 45.13 12.14 -13.68
N GLY A 6 45.07 12.07 -12.35
CA GLY A 6 44.48 10.95 -11.62
C GLY A 6 42.94 10.99 -11.64
N PRO A 7 42.28 9.83 -11.55
CA PRO A 7 40.82 9.75 -11.62
C PRO A 7 40.20 10.37 -10.36
N ARG A 8 39.17 11.19 -10.58
CA ARG A 8 38.45 11.91 -9.52
C ARG A 8 37.85 10.92 -8.53
N PRO A 9 37.99 11.11 -7.21
CA PRO A 9 37.35 10.27 -6.23
C PRO A 9 35.84 10.44 -6.39
N TRP A 10 35.14 9.36 -6.75
CA TRP A 10 33.69 9.37 -6.73
C TRP A 10 33.23 9.76 -5.34
N SER A 11 32.48 10.87 -5.29
CA SER A 11 32.04 11.54 -4.08
C SER A 11 31.38 10.53 -3.14
N CYS A 12 32.00 10.28 -1.98
CA CYS A 12 31.43 9.45 -0.91
C CYS A 12 29.98 9.85 -0.60
N SER A 13 29.67 11.15 -0.77
CA SER A 13 28.33 11.71 -0.63
C SER A 13 27.30 11.06 -1.58
N SER A 14 27.69 10.74 -2.81
CA SER A 14 26.79 10.10 -3.78
C SER A 14 26.46 8.65 -3.40
N PHE A 15 27.42 7.91 -2.84
CA PHE A 15 27.19 6.57 -2.33
C PHE A 15 26.26 6.59 -1.11
N LEU A 16 26.48 7.51 -0.17
CA LEU A 16 25.64 7.66 1.02
C LEU A 16 24.20 8.07 0.67
N LEU A 17 24.02 8.97 -0.30
CA LEU A 17 22.70 9.39 -0.79
C LEU A 17 21.92 8.23 -1.43
N LEU A 18 22.58 7.40 -2.23
CA LEU A 18 21.93 6.24 -2.87
C LEU A 18 21.48 5.19 -1.84
N GLN A 19 22.29 4.96 -0.80
CA GLN A 19 21.93 4.06 0.29
C GLN A 19 20.73 4.60 1.09
N ALA A 20 20.74 5.89 1.42
CA ALA A 20 19.63 6.54 2.11
C ALA A 20 18.32 6.49 1.30
N LEU A 21 18.39 6.68 -0.03
CA LEU A 21 17.22 6.60 -0.91
C LEU A 21 16.61 5.20 -0.94
N LYS A 22 17.45 4.16 -1.01
CA LYS A 22 17.00 2.76 -0.98
C LYS A 22 16.32 2.40 0.33
N ILE A 23 16.91 2.81 1.46
CA ILE A 23 16.34 2.56 2.80
C ILE A 23 15.00 3.30 2.94
N SER A 24 14.93 4.56 2.51
CA SER A 24 13.69 5.34 2.50
C SER A 24 12.59 4.68 1.65
N CYS A 25 12.94 4.21 0.46
CA CYS A 25 12.01 3.50 -0.43
C CYS A 25 11.52 2.18 0.19
N LEU A 26 12.40 1.39 0.80
CA LEU A 26 12.03 0.17 1.51
C LEU A 26 11.09 0.45 2.68
N LEU A 27 11.33 1.54 3.44
CA LEU A 27 10.47 1.97 4.54
C LEU A 27 9.07 2.34 4.05
N LEU A 28 8.98 3.10 2.94
CA LEU A 28 7.72 3.48 2.31
C LEU A 28 6.93 2.24 1.84
N LEU A 29 7.61 1.27 1.22
CA LEU A 29 6.99 0.02 0.79
C LEU A 29 6.50 -0.82 1.98
N LEU A 30 7.25 -0.87 3.09
CA LEU A 30 6.81 -1.54 4.32
C LEU A 30 5.59 -0.85 4.93
N GLN A 31 5.53 0.48 4.93
CA GLN A 31 4.38 1.23 5.43
C GLN A 31 3.12 0.98 4.59
N GLN A 32 3.26 0.75 3.29
CA GLN A 32 2.15 0.39 2.41
C GLN A 32 1.74 -1.08 2.52
N GLY A 33 2.67 -1.98 2.87
CA GLY A 33 2.42 -3.42 2.98
C GLY A 33 1.82 -3.90 4.32
N VAL A 34 1.83 -3.07 5.37
CA VAL A 34 1.45 -3.47 6.75
C VAL A 34 0.04 -3.04 7.16
N ALA A 35 -0.69 -2.31 6.34
CA ALA A 35 -2.12 -2.13 6.57
C ALA A 35 -2.87 -3.20 5.77
N PRO A 36 -3.37 -4.31 6.37
CA PRO A 36 -4.62 -4.84 5.85
C PRO A 36 -5.55 -3.64 5.85
N SER A 37 -5.98 -3.20 4.67
CA SER A 37 -7.05 -2.24 4.53
C SER A 37 -8.25 -2.89 5.19
N SER A 38 -8.35 -2.72 6.50
CA SER A 38 -9.48 -3.10 7.33
C SER A 38 -10.56 -2.11 6.96
N SER A 39 -11.04 -2.24 5.72
CA SER A 39 -12.34 -1.72 5.32
C SER A 39 -13.27 -2.26 6.39
N ALA A 40 -13.71 -1.36 7.27
CA ALA A 40 -14.46 -1.72 8.46
C ALA A 40 -15.60 -2.64 8.01
N ALA A 41 -15.46 -3.92 8.32
CA ALA A 41 -16.35 -4.94 7.80
C ALA A 41 -17.70 -4.73 8.49
N THR A 42 -18.59 -4.02 7.81
CA THR A 42 -19.95 -3.81 8.28
C THR A 42 -20.62 -5.18 8.23
N ALA A 43 -20.74 -5.84 9.37
CA ALA A 43 -21.37 -7.16 9.49
C ALA A 43 -22.87 -7.05 9.83
N THR A 44 -23.38 -5.84 10.04
CA THR A 44 -24.73 -5.56 10.53
C THR A 44 -25.40 -4.46 9.71
N VAL A 45 -26.69 -4.62 9.45
CA VAL A 45 -27.55 -3.60 8.84
C VAL A 45 -28.44 -3.03 9.94
N ALA A 46 -28.48 -1.70 10.03
CA ALA A 46 -29.37 -1.02 10.97
C ALA A 46 -30.81 -0.97 10.43
N VAL A 47 -31.79 -1.05 11.34
CA VAL A 47 -33.20 -0.87 10.99
C VAL A 47 -33.40 0.52 10.37
N GLY A 48 -34.09 0.59 9.23
CA GLY A 48 -34.31 1.83 8.49
C GLY A 48 -33.15 2.28 7.59
N GLN A 49 -32.02 1.57 7.59
CA GLN A 49 -30.89 1.84 6.69
C GLN A 49 -30.78 0.71 5.65
N PRO A 50 -31.43 0.82 4.48
CA PRO A 50 -31.34 -0.19 3.44
C PRO A 50 -29.90 -0.30 2.90
N LEU A 51 -29.57 -1.48 2.37
CA LEU A 51 -28.35 -1.67 1.60
C LEU A 51 -28.56 -1.18 0.17
N SER A 52 -27.60 -0.43 -0.37
CA SER A 52 -27.61 0.01 -1.76
C SER A 52 -26.99 -1.02 -2.69
N GLY A 53 -27.34 -0.98 -3.97
CA GLY A 53 -26.72 -1.82 -5.01
C GLY A 53 -25.20 -1.65 -5.02
N GLY A 54 -24.46 -2.75 -4.88
CA GLY A 54 -23.00 -2.75 -4.77
C GLY A 54 -22.45 -2.74 -3.34
N GLN A 55 -23.25 -2.43 -2.33
CA GLN A 55 -22.85 -2.61 -0.93
C GLN A 55 -22.91 -4.09 -0.53
N ARG A 56 -21.94 -4.51 0.28
CA ARG A 56 -21.87 -5.87 0.84
C ARG A 56 -21.50 -5.82 2.31
N LEU A 57 -22.15 -6.66 3.08
CA LEU A 57 -21.77 -6.98 4.44
C LEU A 57 -20.69 -8.04 4.40
N VAL A 58 -19.67 -7.88 5.22
CA VAL A 58 -18.59 -8.85 5.33
C VAL A 58 -18.51 -9.30 6.78
N SER A 59 -18.54 -10.62 6.99
CA SER A 59 -18.37 -11.20 8.32
C SER A 59 -17.01 -10.81 8.93
N LYS A 60 -16.92 -10.79 10.26
CA LYS A 60 -15.64 -10.63 10.95
C LYS A 60 -14.66 -11.71 10.47
N GLY A 61 -13.46 -11.29 10.07
CA GLY A 61 -12.45 -12.18 9.50
C GLY A 61 -12.64 -12.50 8.00
N GLY A 62 -13.60 -11.87 7.32
CA GLY A 62 -13.65 -11.87 5.85
C GLY A 62 -14.10 -13.18 5.18
N ARG A 63 -14.64 -14.13 5.94
CA ARG A 63 -14.96 -15.47 5.41
C ARG A 63 -16.24 -15.53 4.58
N PHE A 64 -17.20 -14.70 4.90
CA PHE A 64 -18.51 -14.64 4.27
C PHE A 64 -18.83 -13.20 3.89
N ALA A 65 -19.48 -13.03 2.73
CA ALA A 65 -19.99 -11.75 2.26
C ALA A 65 -21.44 -11.91 1.76
N VAL A 66 -22.29 -10.94 2.09
CA VAL A 66 -23.70 -10.89 1.68
C VAL A 66 -23.98 -9.51 1.12
N GLY A 67 -24.61 -9.41 -0.05
CA GLY A 67 -24.96 -8.11 -0.62
C GLY A 67 -26.08 -8.24 -1.64
N LEU A 68 -26.57 -7.10 -2.10
CA LEU A 68 -27.54 -7.06 -3.19
C LEU A 68 -26.80 -7.25 -4.51
N PHE A 69 -27.04 -8.39 -5.15
CA PHE A 69 -26.54 -8.69 -6.48
C PHE A 69 -27.64 -8.43 -7.50
N GLN A 70 -27.29 -7.82 -8.64
CA GLN A 70 -28.16 -7.71 -9.80
C GLN A 70 -27.72 -8.80 -10.78
N PRO A 71 -28.42 -9.94 -10.85
CA PRO A 71 -28.15 -10.91 -11.90
C PRO A 71 -28.59 -10.32 -13.23
N GLU A 72 -27.62 -10.10 -14.13
CA GLU A 72 -27.71 -9.74 -15.56
C GLU A 72 -28.99 -8.98 -15.99
N GLN A 73 -28.80 -7.68 -16.31
CA GLN A 73 -29.74 -6.92 -17.15
C GLN A 73 -29.96 -7.58 -18.51
#